data_AF-A0A1G8W7D4-F1
#
_entry.id   AF-A0A1G8W7D4-F1
#
_cell.length_a   1.000
_cell.length_b   1.000
_cell.length_c   1.000
_cell.angle_alpha   90.00
_cell.angle_beta   90.00
_cell.angle_gamma   90.00
#
_symmetry.space_group_name_H-M   'P 1'
#
loop_
_entity.id
_entity.type
_entity.pdbx_description
1 polymer ?
#
loop_
_entity_poly.entity_id
_entity_poly.type
_entity_poly.pdbx_seq_one_letter_code
_entity_poly.pdbx_strand_id
1 'polypeptide(L)' 'MPHVANSKTPLKRARVKKSLRVERQELHQKKLDAIASTIDMNKLADQETLPVDTFGRVDISPDHPDYAYWAKDED' A
#
# COMPACT_ATOMS: atom_id res chain seq x y z
N MET A 1 -59.99 22.14 -11.40
CA MET A 1 -58.63 22.08 -10.81
C MET A 1 -57.94 20.83 -11.33
N PRO A 2 -56.85 20.91 -12.12
CA PRO A 2 -56.07 19.72 -12.44
C PRO A 2 -54.82 19.62 -11.55
N HIS A 3 -54.60 18.44 -10.98
CA HIS A 3 -53.42 18.08 -10.21
C HIS A 3 -52.21 17.90 -11.14
N VAL A 4 -51.13 18.63 -10.89
CA VAL A 4 -49.85 18.49 -11.60
C VAL A 4 -49.08 17.31 -11.02
N ALA A 5 -49.01 16.21 -11.78
CA ALA A 5 -48.18 15.06 -11.44
C ALA A 5 -46.70 15.41 -11.68
N ASN A 6 -45.94 15.62 -10.60
CA ASN A 6 -44.52 15.92 -10.67
C ASN A 6 -43.72 14.60 -10.76
N SER A 7 -43.43 14.14 -11.98
CA SER A 7 -42.61 12.94 -12.20
C SER A 7 -41.13 13.26 -11.92
N LYS A 8 -40.65 12.93 -10.71
CA LYS A 8 -39.21 12.90 -10.41
C LYS A 8 -38.58 11.72 -11.16
N THR A 9 -38.01 11.97 -12.33
CA THR A 9 -37.13 11.03 -13.02
C THR A 9 -35.81 10.91 -12.28
N PRO A 10 -35.33 9.69 -11.93
CA PRO A 10 -34.00 9.53 -11.35
C PRO A 10 -32.94 9.81 -12.42
N LEU A 11 -32.09 10.81 -12.14
CA LEU A 11 -30.94 11.16 -12.97
C LEU A 11 -30.00 9.94 -13.05
N LYS A 12 -30.05 9.21 -14.18
CA LYS A 12 -29.07 8.16 -14.47
C LYS A 12 -27.70 8.81 -14.59
N ARG A 13 -26.88 8.73 -13.54
CA ARG A 13 -25.48 9.17 -13.57
C ARG A 13 -24.76 8.36 -14.65
N ALA A 14 -24.38 9.02 -15.74
CA ALA A 14 -23.54 8.40 -16.77
C ALA A 14 -22.22 7.96 -16.12
N ARG A 15 -21.87 6.67 -16.27
CA ARG A 15 -20.54 6.18 -15.90
C ARG A 15 -19.53 6.86 -16.83
N VAL A 16 -18.82 7.85 -16.32
CA VAL A 16 -17.66 8.44 -17.00
C VAL A 16 -16.66 7.30 -17.22
N LYS A 17 -16.37 6.98 -18.48
CA LYS A 17 -15.37 5.97 -18.84
C LYS A 17 -14.01 6.49 -18.40
N LYS A 18 -13.41 5.82 -17.41
CA LYS A 18 -12.05 6.15 -16.96
C LYS A 18 -11.06 5.80 -18.06
N SER A 19 -9.96 6.53 -18.13
CA SER A 19 -8.89 6.18 -19.08
C SER A 19 -8.16 4.92 -18.60
N LEU A 20 -7.62 4.14 -19.53
CA LEU A 20 -6.85 2.93 -19.23
C LEU A 20 -5.67 3.19 -18.26
N ARG A 21 -5.10 4.41 -18.28
CA ARG A 21 -4.03 4.81 -17.34
C ARG A 21 -4.55 4.91 -15.91
N VAL A 22 -5.71 5.53 -15.72
CA VAL A 22 -6.35 5.68 -14.41
C VAL A 22 -6.75 4.30 -13.86
N GLU A 23 -7.30 3.43 -14.70
CA GLU A 23 -7.66 2.07 -14.30
C GLU A 23 -6.43 1.24 -13.87
N ARG A 24 -5.30 1.35 -14.58
CA ARG A 24 -4.05 0.69 -14.19
C ARG A 24 -3.52 1.20 -12.85
N GLN A 25 -3.57 2.50 -12.62
CA GLN A 25 -3.12 3.09 -11.36
C GLN A 25 -4.01 2.65 -10.18
N GLU A 26 -5.34 2.61 -10.38
CA GLU A 26 -6.27 2.12 -9.36
C GLU A 26 -6.07 0.63 -9.04
N LEU A 27 -5.81 -0.20 -10.05
CA LEU A 27 -5.49 -1.61 -9.82
C LEU A 27 -4.15 -1.79 -9.10
N HIS A 28 -3.15 -0.99 -9.44
CA HIS A 28 -1.86 -1.00 -8.76
C HIS A 28 -2.01 -0.57 -7.30
N GLN A 29 -2.75 0.50 -7.04
CA GLN A 29 -3.03 0.97 -5.69
C GLN A 29 -3.77 -0.09 -4.87
N LYS A 30 -4.81 -0.73 -5.42
CA LYS A 30 -5.51 -1.82 -4.74
C LYS A 30 -4.61 -3.00 -4.36
N LYS A 31 -3.63 -3.32 -5.21
CA LYS A 31 -2.64 -4.35 -4.89
C LYS A 31 -1.76 -3.94 -3.73
N LEU A 32 -1.29 -2.68 -3.71
CA LEU A 32 -0.50 -2.15 -2.61
C LEU A 32 -1.30 -2.11 -1.30
N ASP A 33 -2.56 -1.69 -1.34
CA ASP A 33 -3.45 -1.66 -0.18
C ASP A 33 -3.70 -3.07 0.37
N ALA A 34 -3.87 -4.06 -0.51
CA ALA A 34 -4.03 -5.46 -0.11
C ALA A 34 -2.76 -5.98 0.60
N ILE A 35 -1.57 -5.69 0.06
CA ILE A 35 -0.30 -6.04 0.71
C ILE A 35 -0.17 -5.35 2.07
N ALA A 36 -0.44 -4.04 2.14
CA ALA A 36 -0.36 -3.28 3.38
C ALA A 36 -1.28 -3.85 4.47
N SER A 37 -2.48 -4.32 4.11
CA SER A 37 -3.42 -4.92 5.06
C SER A 37 -2.96 -6.26 5.65
N THR A 38 -2.03 -6.95 4.98
CA THR A 38 -1.44 -8.21 5.47
C THR A 38 -0.24 -8.01 6.39
N ILE A 39 0.35 -6.82 6.41
CA ILE A 39 1.51 -6.50 7.24
C ILE A 39 0.99 -6.16 8.64
N ASP A 40 1.25 -7.05 9.60
CA ASP A 40 0.96 -6.80 11.01
C ASP A 40 2.02 -5.85 11.59
N MET A 41 1.71 -4.56 11.53
CA MET A 41 2.58 -3.49 12.04
C MET A 41 2.89 -3.62 13.54
N ASN A 42 2.08 -4.35 14.31
CA ASN A 42 2.33 -4.54 15.74
C ASN A 42 3.54 -5.44 16.00
N LYS A 43 3.88 -6.33 15.05
CA LYS A 43 5.10 -7.16 15.14
C LYS A 43 6.38 -6.36 14.95
N LEU A 44 6.29 -5.14 14.41
CA LEU A 44 7.41 -4.22 14.22
C LEU A 44 7.62 -3.29 15.43
N ALA A 45 6.67 -3.20 16.36
CA ALA A 45 6.72 -2.25 17.47
C ALA A 45 7.85 -2.54 18.47
N ASP A 46 8.25 -3.81 18.58
CA ASP A 46 9.28 -4.25 19.51
C ASP A 46 10.67 -4.37 18.87
N GLN A 47 10.83 -3.94 17.61
CA GLN A 47 12.10 -4.05 16.89
C GLN A 47 12.85 -2.72 16.87
N GLU A 48 14.09 -2.76 17.36
CA GLU A 48 15.01 -1.64 17.26
C GLU A 48 15.36 -1.39 15.78
N THR A 49 15.05 -0.21 15.29
CA THR A 49 15.37 0.16 13.90
C THR A 49 16.86 0.38 13.77
N LEU A 50 17.52 -0.40 12.92
CA LEU A 50 18.96 -0.23 12.68
C LEU A 50 19.22 1.10 11.95
N PRO A 51 20.26 1.86 12.36
CA PRO A 51 20.62 3.10 11.72
C PRO A 51 21.09 2.84 10.27
N VAL A 52 20.65 3.71 9.36
CA VAL A 52 20.95 3.64 7.93
C VAL A 52 21.76 4.86 7.51
N ASP A 53 22.75 4.67 6.64
CA ASP A 53 23.54 5.77 6.07
C ASP A 53 22.80 6.50 4.93
N THR A 54 23.42 7.54 4.37
CA THR A 54 22.85 8.32 3.25
C THR A 54 22.63 7.52 1.96
N PHE A 55 23.21 6.33 1.87
CA PHE A 55 23.10 5.41 0.74
C PHE A 55 22.18 4.22 1.03
N GLY A 56 21.54 4.18 2.20
CA GLY A 56 20.67 3.09 2.61
C GLY A 56 21.40 1.83 3.06
N ARG A 57 22.69 1.93 3.41
CA ARG A 57 23.45 0.82 4.01
C ARG A 57 23.23 0.80 5.51
N VAL A 58 23.04 -0.40 6.04
CA VAL A 58 22.92 -0.65 7.48
C VAL A 58 24.30 -1.02 8.01
N ASP A 59 24.77 -0.31 9.02
CA ASP A 59 25.99 -0.69 9.75
C ASP A 59 25.62 -1.69 10.84
N ILE A 60 25.94 -2.96 10.63
CA ILE A 60 25.54 -4.06 11.51
C ILE A 60 26.77 -4.49 12.30
N SER A 61 26.72 -4.38 13.63
CA SER A 61 27.81 -4.85 14.48
C SER A 61 27.99 -6.37 14.35
N PRO A 62 29.24 -6.89 14.38
CA PRO A 62 29.52 -8.33 14.48
C PRO A 62 28.87 -9.00 15.70
N ASP A 63 28.57 -8.23 16.75
CA ASP A 63 27.92 -8.70 17.97
C ASP A 63 26.40 -8.87 17.81
N HIS A 64 25.81 -8.44 16.69
CA HIS A 64 24.38 -8.58 16.45
C HIS A 64 24.02 -10.07 16.28
N PRO A 65 22.94 -10.57 16.92
CA PRO A 65 22.57 -12.00 16.88
C PRO A 65 22.39 -12.53 15.45
N ASP A 66 21.94 -11.66 14.54
CA ASP A 66 21.70 -12.03 13.15
C ASP A 66 22.86 -11.70 12.19
N TYR A 67 23.99 -11.19 12.69
CA TYR A 67 25.12 -10.79 11.85
C TYR A 67 25.59 -11.91 10.91
N ALA A 68 25.63 -13.14 11.42
CA ALA A 68 26.07 -14.31 10.66
C ALA A 68 25.12 -14.68 9.50
N TYR A 69 23.82 -14.34 9.58
CA TYR A 69 22.88 -14.60 8.49
C TYR A 69 23.01 -13.61 7.34
N TRP A 70 23.49 -12.39 7.62
CA TRP A 70 23.64 -11.33 6.62
C TRP A 70 25.05 -11.23 6.06
N ALA A 71 26.07 -11.63 6.83
CA ALA A 71 27.46 -11.56 6.42
C ALA A 71 27.99 -12.85 5.76
N LYS A 72 27.25 -13.96 5.84
CA LYS A 72 27.61 -15.18 5.11
C LYS A 72 27.04 -15.11 3.69
N ASP A 73 27.92 -14.89 2.73
CA ASP A 73 27.66 -15.33 1.38
C ASP A 73 27.65 -16.87 1.40
N GLU A 74 26.58 -17.49 0.91
CA GLU A 74 26.53 -18.95 0.73
C GLU A 74 27.60 -19.33 -0.32
N ASP A 75 28.64 -20.04 0.11
CA ASP A 75 29.68 -20.64 -0.74
C ASP A 75 29.14 -21.76 -1.65
#